data_AF-A0AB36F6B5-F1
#
_entry.id   AF-A0AB36F6B5-F1
#
_cell.length_a   1.000
_cell.length_b   1.000
_cell.length_c   1.000
_cell.angle_alpha   90.00
_cell.angle_beta   90.00
_cell.angle_gamma   90.00
#
_symmetry.space_group_name_H-M   'P 1'
#
loop_
_entity.id
_entity.type
_entity.pdbx_description
1 polymer ?
#
loop_
_entity_poly.entity_id
_entity_poly.type
_entity_poly.pdbx_seq_one_letter_code
_entity_poly.pdbx_strand_id
1 'polypeptide(L)'
;MQVYSLISSIDIAVEALQQLHRIIENDHKLVRWPFNEFNHVFSNKIAHLSNKKDDEYFKEVRSIFGAHPTNLCNNGERMFASWPHFHAFNGNDFTVSIYNNIPGKDDVIFGIKINELLIFLKERYEYLVGLKDAVVAIRDKHYENLIVKIIPKSGNIHEELKILLSEVVSRGDNDYYKMEVQELIYLFEADIKEAHLLVEANEFQGKLLPVVEEIRCNLQNMTLVDLTTTEGVIFSSLPNYALSYELQKLFTWLHSDRYDPMGNYYIEQLNKFSKGRYCFSITDNESTTLLKLRMMLHSHQ
;
A
#
# COMPACT_ATOMS: atom_id res chain seq x y z
N MET A 1 19.23 15.57 25.67
CA MET A 1 18.11 14.70 25.25
C MET A 1 17.69 14.99 23.80
N GLN A 2 17.44 16.24 23.42
CA GLN A 2 17.00 16.60 22.05
C GLN A 2 17.99 16.25 20.92
N VAL A 3 19.30 16.45 21.13
CA VAL A 3 20.35 16.13 20.14
C VAL A 3 20.42 14.63 19.84
N TYR A 4 20.32 13.80 20.89
CA TYR A 4 20.26 12.36 20.72
C TYR A 4 19.03 11.94 19.93
N SER A 5 17.86 12.50 20.25
CA SER A 5 16.63 12.24 19.50
C SER A 5 16.78 12.56 18.01
N LEU A 6 17.40 13.69 17.66
CA LEU A 6 17.67 14.03 16.26
C LEU A 6 18.57 12.99 15.58
N ILE A 7 19.70 12.65 16.20
CA ILE A 7 20.66 11.68 15.63
C ILE A 7 20.01 10.30 15.49
N SER A 8 19.25 9.85 16.49
CA SER A 8 18.50 8.60 16.43
C SER A 8 17.43 8.60 15.34
N SER A 9 16.71 9.71 15.14
CA SER A 9 15.74 9.82 14.05
C SER A 9 16.40 9.74 12.67
N ILE A 10 17.58 10.34 12.50
CA ILE A 10 18.36 10.23 11.26
C ILE A 10 18.80 8.79 11.04
N ASP A 11 19.33 8.12 12.08
CA ASP A 11 19.77 6.72 12.03
C ASP A 11 18.63 5.80 11.56
N ILE A 12 17.45 5.92 12.18
CA ILE A 12 16.25 5.14 11.80
C ILE A 12 15.87 5.39 10.34
N ALA A 13 15.89 6.65 9.89
CA ALA A 13 15.56 6.99 8.51
C ALA A 13 16.56 6.36 7.51
N VAL A 14 17.85 6.42 7.81
CA VAL A 14 18.90 5.82 6.97
C VAL A 14 18.81 4.30 6.95
N GLU A 15 18.57 3.67 8.10
CA GLU A 15 18.37 2.23 8.18
C GLU A 15 17.15 1.78 7.37
N ALA A 16 16.04 2.50 7.45
CA ALA A 16 14.85 2.23 6.65
C ALA A 16 15.15 2.34 5.15
N LEU A 17 15.88 3.37 4.72
CA LEU A 17 16.30 3.54 3.33
C LEU A 17 17.21 2.41 2.84
N GLN A 18 18.15 1.98 3.68
CA GLN A 18 19.02 0.84 3.37
C GLN A 18 18.22 -0.46 3.23
N GLN A 19 17.20 -0.69 4.08
CA GLN A 19 16.33 -1.86 3.92
C GLN A 19 15.53 -1.81 2.61
N LEU A 20 14.98 -0.65 2.26
CA LEU A 20 14.28 -0.48 0.98
C LEU A 20 15.21 -0.76 -0.20
N HIS A 21 16.41 -0.19 -0.21
CA HIS A 21 17.41 -0.44 -1.25
C HIS A 21 17.76 -1.92 -1.37
N ARG A 22 18.01 -2.61 -0.24
CA ARG A 22 18.34 -4.05 -0.25
C ARG A 22 17.31 -4.89 -0.98
N ILE A 23 16.03 -4.56 -0.80
CA ILE A 23 14.91 -5.31 -1.39
C ILE A 23 14.71 -4.89 -2.84
N ILE A 24 14.59 -3.60 -3.11
CA ILE A 24 14.24 -3.05 -4.43
C ILE A 24 15.36 -3.31 -5.44
N GLU A 25 16.61 -3.03 -5.05
CA GLU A 25 17.77 -3.21 -5.93
C GLU A 25 18.31 -4.65 -5.90
N ASN A 26 17.77 -5.53 -5.04
CA ASN A 26 18.34 -6.85 -4.77
C ASN A 26 19.83 -6.76 -4.35
N ASP A 27 20.14 -5.84 -3.45
CA ASP A 27 21.50 -5.60 -2.93
C ASP A 27 21.56 -5.85 -1.41
N HIS A 28 21.37 -7.10 -1.01
CA HIS A 28 21.32 -7.50 0.40
C HIS A 28 22.54 -7.11 1.23
N LYS A 29 23.71 -6.94 0.59
CA LYS A 29 24.98 -6.61 1.25
C LYS A 29 25.34 -5.13 1.15
N LEU A 30 24.48 -4.28 0.56
CA LEU A 30 24.74 -2.85 0.36
C LEU A 30 26.03 -2.58 -0.43
N VAL A 31 26.40 -3.45 -1.37
CA VAL A 31 27.60 -3.28 -2.19
C VAL A 31 27.42 -2.13 -3.18
N ARG A 32 26.20 -1.95 -3.70
CA ARG A 32 25.78 -0.91 -4.65
C ARG A 32 25.06 0.24 -3.94
N TRP A 33 25.19 0.35 -2.63
CA TRP A 33 24.67 1.50 -1.88
C TRP A 33 25.33 2.79 -2.37
N PRO A 34 24.57 3.76 -2.90
CA PRO A 34 25.14 4.89 -3.65
C PRO A 34 25.99 5.83 -2.79
N PHE A 35 25.79 5.82 -1.47
CA PHE A 35 26.50 6.71 -0.53
C PHE A 35 27.79 6.09 0.04
N ASN A 36 28.17 4.87 -0.36
CA ASN A 36 29.35 4.16 0.15
C ASN A 36 30.67 4.90 -0.06
N GLU A 37 30.75 5.83 -1.01
CA GLU A 37 31.96 6.59 -1.35
C GLU A 37 31.88 8.07 -0.93
N PHE A 38 30.76 8.53 -0.38
CA PHE A 38 30.53 9.95 -0.12
C PHE A 38 31.35 10.41 1.09
N ASN A 39 32.01 11.56 0.97
CA ASN A 39 32.88 12.09 2.01
C ASN A 39 32.83 13.62 2.17
N HIS A 40 31.81 14.27 1.58
CA HIS A 40 31.72 15.72 1.45
C HIS A 40 30.81 16.39 2.47
N VAL A 41 29.96 15.64 3.19
CA VAL A 41 28.97 16.23 4.11
C VAL A 41 29.62 16.71 5.40
N PHE A 42 30.53 15.91 5.97
CA PHE A 42 31.22 16.25 7.21
C PHE A 42 32.58 16.86 6.91
N SER A 43 32.69 18.18 7.02
CA SER A 43 33.84 18.95 6.54
C SER A 43 35.02 19.00 7.53
N ASN A 44 34.72 19.05 8.82
CA ASN A 44 35.71 19.26 9.89
C ASN A 44 35.90 18.00 10.75
N LYS A 45 36.28 16.88 10.11
CA LYS A 45 36.50 15.60 10.80
C LYS A 45 37.71 15.70 11.72
N ILE A 46 37.59 15.18 12.95
CA ILE A 46 38.73 15.06 13.87
C ILE A 46 39.79 14.09 13.31
N ALA A 47 41.06 14.30 13.65
CA ALA A 47 42.18 13.61 13.01
C ALA A 47 42.04 12.09 12.91
N HIS A 48 41.60 11.42 13.99
CA HIS A 48 41.46 9.95 14.00
C HIS A 48 40.23 9.43 13.24
N LEU A 49 39.32 10.31 12.82
CA LEU A 49 38.16 9.99 11.98
C LEU A 49 38.26 10.61 10.57
N SER A 50 39.37 11.26 10.24
CA SER A 50 39.55 12.02 8.99
C SER A 50 39.38 11.18 7.72
N ASN A 51 39.77 9.90 7.78
CA ASN A 51 39.64 8.96 6.66
C ASN A 51 38.26 8.32 6.54
N LYS A 52 37.35 8.56 7.48
CA LYS A 52 36.00 7.96 7.44
C LYS A 52 35.13 8.66 6.42
N LYS A 53 34.40 7.87 5.66
CA LYS A 53 33.35 8.35 4.75
C LYS A 53 32.11 8.78 5.54
N ASP A 54 31.15 9.42 4.90
CA ASP A 54 30.06 10.09 5.61
C ASP A 54 29.16 9.11 6.38
N ASP A 55 28.83 7.94 5.81
CA ASP A 55 28.07 6.89 6.54
C ASP A 55 28.83 6.35 7.74
N GLU A 56 30.14 6.14 7.59
CA GLU A 56 31.00 5.65 8.68
C GLU A 56 31.18 6.72 9.76
N TYR A 57 31.36 7.97 9.35
CA TYR A 57 31.51 9.10 10.26
C TYR A 57 30.21 9.37 11.03
N PHE A 58 29.05 9.27 10.37
CA PHE A 58 27.76 9.39 11.05
C PHE A 58 27.55 8.28 12.10
N LYS A 59 27.99 7.04 11.84
CA LYS A 59 27.99 5.96 12.85
C LYS A 59 28.84 6.29 14.07
N GLU A 60 29.97 6.98 13.89
CA GLU A 60 30.77 7.51 15.01
C GLU A 60 30.05 8.62 15.75
N VAL A 61 29.45 9.59 15.04
CA VAL A 61 28.63 10.65 15.65
C VAL A 61 27.57 10.04 16.56
N ARG A 62 26.83 9.04 16.06
CA ARG A 62 25.83 8.31 16.84
C ARG A 62 26.40 7.55 18.03
N SER A 63 27.59 6.98 17.90
CA SER A 63 28.24 6.25 18.99
C SER A 63 28.73 7.19 20.08
N ILE A 64 29.24 8.37 19.71
CA ILE A 64 29.78 9.40 20.62
C ILE A 64 28.65 10.18 21.32
N PHE A 65 27.66 10.66 20.57
CA PHE A 65 26.55 11.47 21.09
C PHE A 65 25.35 10.65 21.59
N GLY A 66 25.38 9.32 21.39
CA GLY A 66 24.20 8.47 21.56
C GLY A 66 24.37 7.26 22.47
N ALA A 67 24.05 6.06 21.95
CA ALA A 67 23.70 4.90 22.78
C ALA A 67 24.91 4.17 23.41
N HIS A 68 26.13 4.36 22.89
CA HIS A 68 27.32 3.62 23.30
C HIS A 68 28.56 4.50 23.57
N PRO A 69 28.45 5.56 24.41
CA PRO A 69 29.57 6.46 24.68
C PRO A 69 30.70 5.80 25.48
N THR A 70 30.57 4.52 25.85
CA THR A 70 31.49 3.75 26.71
C THR A 70 32.22 2.60 25.99
N ASN A 71 31.96 2.43 24.68
CA ASN A 71 32.59 1.42 23.84
C ASN A 71 33.32 2.07 22.63
N LEU A 72 33.82 3.27 22.83
CA LEU A 72 34.66 3.96 21.84
C LEU A 72 36.08 3.37 21.93
N CYS A 73 36.72 3.16 20.78
CA CYS A 73 38.08 2.62 20.71
C CYS A 73 38.88 3.38 19.65
N ASN A 74 40.11 3.76 19.99
CA ASN A 74 41.06 4.34 19.05
C ASN A 74 42.40 3.61 19.17
N ASN A 75 42.83 2.94 18.10
CA ASN A 75 44.08 2.15 18.07
C ASN A 75 44.21 1.14 19.23
N GLY A 76 43.10 0.53 19.66
CA GLY A 76 43.07 -0.44 20.77
C GLY A 76 42.88 0.18 22.16
N GLU A 77 42.88 1.51 22.27
CA GLU A 77 42.68 2.22 23.53
C GLU A 77 41.19 2.50 23.75
N ARG A 78 40.71 2.17 24.95
CA ARG A 78 39.31 2.39 25.32
C ARG A 78 39.09 3.86 25.66
N MET A 79 38.09 4.45 25.02
CA MET A 79 37.69 5.84 25.19
C MET A 79 36.26 5.93 25.72
N PHE A 80 35.96 7.07 26.34
CA PHE A 80 34.65 7.39 26.88
C PHE A 80 34.23 8.79 26.45
N ALA A 81 32.93 9.00 26.26
CA ALA A 81 32.35 10.29 25.94
C ALA A 81 31.59 10.88 27.13
N SER A 82 31.80 12.16 27.38
CA SER A 82 31.05 12.96 28.36
C SER A 82 29.65 13.33 27.84
N TRP A 83 28.86 14.01 28.68
CA TRP A 83 27.55 14.52 28.27
C TRP A 83 27.67 15.64 27.23
N PRO A 84 26.80 15.67 26.20
CA PRO A 84 26.75 16.78 25.25
C PRO A 84 26.48 18.09 25.98
N HIS A 85 27.32 19.08 25.73
CA HIS A 85 27.18 20.41 26.31
C HIS A 85 27.23 21.49 25.23
N PHE A 86 26.59 22.60 25.55
CA PHE A 86 26.51 23.76 24.68
C PHE A 86 27.76 24.62 24.91
N HIS A 87 28.74 24.53 24.02
CA HIS A 87 29.80 25.55 23.94
C HIS A 87 30.42 25.59 22.54
N ALA A 88 30.23 26.73 21.87
CA ALA A 88 30.62 27.05 20.50
C ALA A 88 32.14 27.24 20.30
N PHE A 89 32.97 26.29 20.75
CA PHE A 89 34.35 26.26 20.26
C PHE A 89 34.35 25.79 18.81
N ASN A 90 35.06 26.54 17.95
CA ASN A 90 35.29 26.21 16.54
C ASN A 90 34.02 26.09 15.65
N GLY A 91 32.92 26.77 16.02
CA GLY A 91 31.72 26.85 15.18
C GLY A 91 30.83 25.60 15.16
N ASN A 92 30.88 24.79 16.22
CA ASN A 92 30.01 23.62 16.41
C ASN A 92 28.76 23.99 17.24
N ASP A 93 27.65 23.31 16.99
CA ASP A 93 26.38 23.50 17.72
C ASP A 93 26.40 22.78 19.07
N PHE A 94 26.99 21.58 19.11
CA PHE A 94 27.16 20.78 20.32
C PHE A 94 28.53 20.11 20.35
N THR A 95 29.08 19.97 21.55
CA THR A 95 30.38 19.32 21.79
C THR A 95 30.30 18.27 22.88
N VAL A 96 31.19 17.29 22.77
CA VAL A 96 31.44 16.23 23.74
C VAL A 96 32.94 16.11 23.93
N SER A 97 33.40 16.03 25.19
CA SER A 97 34.77 15.65 25.51
C SER A 97 34.88 14.13 25.48
N ILE A 98 35.83 13.63 24.69
CA ILE A 98 36.21 12.22 24.59
C ILE A 98 37.51 12.03 25.38
N TYR A 99 37.49 11.20 26.41
CA TYR A 99 38.62 10.99 27.32
C TYR A 99 39.08 9.53 27.30
N ASN A 100 40.37 9.32 27.55
CA ASN A 100 41.02 8.01 27.51
C ASN A 100 41.01 7.34 28.90
N ASN A 101 41.05 6.01 28.94
CA ASN A 101 41.22 5.28 30.20
C ASN A 101 42.65 5.35 30.77
N ILE A 102 43.62 5.81 29.98
CA ILE A 102 45.02 6.00 30.37
C ILE A 102 45.19 7.39 31.03
N PRO A 103 45.62 7.47 32.31
CA PRO A 103 45.86 8.74 32.98
C PRO A 103 46.94 9.59 32.30
N GLY A 104 46.72 10.90 32.24
CA GLY A 104 47.68 11.87 31.71
C GLY A 104 47.64 12.09 30.19
N LYS A 105 46.71 11.44 29.48
CA LYS A 105 46.39 11.78 28.09
C LYS A 105 45.36 12.90 28.03
N ASP A 106 45.54 13.82 27.09
CA ASP A 106 44.62 14.93 26.86
C ASP A 106 43.28 14.46 26.29
N ASP A 107 42.22 15.14 26.69
CA ASP A 107 40.87 14.93 26.16
C ASP A 107 40.74 15.48 24.73
N VAL A 108 39.99 14.78 23.89
CA VAL A 108 39.65 15.20 22.53
C VAL A 108 38.27 15.84 22.54
N ILE A 109 38.15 17.08 22.08
CA ILE A 109 36.85 17.73 21.88
C ILE A 109 36.29 17.31 20.52
N PHE A 110 35.13 16.66 20.54
CA PHE A 110 34.36 16.30 19.35
C PHE A 110 33.12 17.18 19.23
N GLY A 111 32.96 17.84 18.09
CA GLY A 111 31.84 18.73 17.82
C GLY A 111 31.01 18.27 16.64
N ILE A 112 29.72 18.62 16.66
CA ILE A 112 28.80 18.42 15.53
C ILE A 112 28.18 19.74 15.10
N LYS A 113 27.83 19.81 13.82
CA LYS A 113 26.97 20.85 13.25
C LYS A 113 25.65 20.22 12.84
N ILE A 114 24.55 20.76 13.35
CA ILE A 114 23.19 20.32 13.00
C ILE A 114 22.98 20.41 11.49
N ASN A 115 23.50 21.45 10.85
CA ASN A 115 23.36 21.61 9.40
C ASN A 115 24.01 20.45 8.62
N GLU A 116 25.18 19.94 9.04
CA GLU A 116 25.81 18.77 8.40
C GLU A 116 24.95 17.51 8.56
N LEU A 117 24.33 17.32 9.74
CA LEU A 117 23.39 16.22 9.97
C LEU A 117 22.13 16.33 9.12
N LEU A 118 21.60 17.54 8.92
CA LEU A 118 20.43 17.76 8.07
C LEU A 118 20.74 17.55 6.58
N ILE A 119 21.92 17.98 6.12
CA ILE A 119 22.40 17.70 4.75
C ILE A 119 22.57 16.19 4.55
N PHE A 120 23.20 15.51 5.51
CA PHE A 120 23.39 14.06 5.49
C PHE A 120 22.06 13.31 5.33
N LEU A 121 21.04 13.69 6.11
CA LEU A 121 19.70 13.12 6.00
C LEU A 121 19.05 13.47 4.67
N LYS A 122 19.12 14.73 4.24
CA LYS A 122 18.47 15.22 3.01
C LYS A 122 18.92 14.44 1.78
N GLU A 123 20.24 14.28 1.58
CA GLU A 123 20.77 13.57 0.42
C GLU A 123 20.28 12.11 0.35
N ARG A 124 20.20 11.45 1.51
CA ARG A 124 19.68 10.07 1.62
C ARG A 124 18.17 10.02 1.42
N TYR A 125 17.45 11.00 1.92
CA TYR A 125 16.00 11.08 1.75
C TYR A 125 15.62 11.32 0.29
N GLU A 126 16.36 12.15 -0.44
CA GLU A 126 16.15 12.40 -1.87
C GLU A 126 16.33 11.14 -2.73
N TYR A 127 17.12 10.17 -2.27
CA TYR A 127 17.26 8.86 -2.93
C TYR A 127 15.96 8.03 -2.96
N LEU A 128 14.96 8.34 -2.13
CA LEU A 128 13.62 7.73 -2.23
C LEU A 128 13.01 7.89 -3.62
N VAL A 129 13.30 8.99 -4.31
CA VAL A 129 12.83 9.20 -5.69
C VAL A 129 13.40 8.13 -6.61
N GLY A 130 14.70 7.85 -6.52
CA GLY A 130 15.34 6.79 -7.32
C GLY A 130 14.78 5.41 -6.99
N LEU A 131 14.52 5.11 -5.70
CA LEU A 131 13.90 3.85 -5.29
C LEU A 131 12.46 3.72 -5.80
N LYS A 132 11.68 4.81 -5.80
CA LYS A 132 10.33 4.83 -6.39
C LYS A 132 10.39 4.49 -7.87
N ASP A 133 11.30 5.10 -8.61
CA ASP A 133 11.44 4.86 -10.05
C ASP A 133 11.87 3.41 -10.33
N ALA A 134 12.75 2.83 -9.50
CA ALA A 134 13.13 1.43 -9.57
C ALA A 134 11.92 0.48 -9.34
N VAL A 135 11.06 0.78 -8.36
CA VAL A 135 9.82 0.00 -8.13
C VAL A 135 8.89 0.06 -9.34
N VAL A 136 8.72 1.24 -9.93
CA VAL A 136 7.93 1.40 -11.16
C VAL A 136 8.50 0.56 -12.29
N ALA A 137 9.81 0.60 -12.51
CA ALA A 137 10.46 -0.21 -13.55
C ALA A 137 10.30 -1.72 -13.32
N ILE A 138 10.38 -2.18 -12.06
CA ILE A 138 10.14 -3.59 -11.71
C ILE A 138 8.70 -3.99 -12.04
N ARG A 139 7.73 -3.15 -11.67
CA ARG A 139 6.31 -3.38 -11.97
C ARG A 139 6.06 -3.42 -13.47
N ASP A 140 6.56 -2.44 -14.22
CA ASP A 140 6.30 -2.31 -15.66
C ASP A 140 6.88 -3.53 -16.41
N LYS A 141 8.10 -3.95 -16.06
CA LYS A 141 8.69 -5.20 -16.57
C LYS A 141 7.86 -6.43 -16.21
N HIS A 142 7.28 -6.48 -15.00
CA HIS A 142 6.38 -7.57 -14.63
C HIS A 142 5.10 -7.56 -15.47
N TYR A 143 4.52 -6.38 -15.73
CA TYR A 143 3.31 -6.21 -16.52
C TYR A 143 3.53 -6.59 -17.99
N GLU A 144 4.66 -6.21 -18.59
CA GLU A 144 5.05 -6.63 -19.94
C GLU A 144 5.02 -8.16 -20.08
N ASN A 145 5.50 -8.90 -19.07
CA ASN A 145 5.47 -10.36 -19.06
C ASN A 145 4.06 -10.95 -18.91
N LEU A 146 3.10 -10.22 -18.36
CA LEU A 146 1.71 -10.66 -18.21
C LEU A 146 0.85 -10.30 -19.43
N ILE A 147 1.11 -9.17 -20.08
CA ILE A 147 0.40 -8.74 -21.28
C ILE A 147 0.56 -9.76 -22.41
N VAL A 148 1.74 -10.35 -22.56
CA VAL A 148 1.99 -11.38 -23.59
C VAL A 148 1.30 -12.73 -23.30
N LYS A 149 0.86 -12.97 -22.06
CA LYS A 149 0.12 -14.17 -21.69
C LYS A 149 -1.35 -13.92 -22.01
N ILE A 150 -1.83 -14.52 -23.09
CA ILE A 150 -3.22 -14.39 -23.52
C ILE A 150 -4.13 -15.11 -22.53
N ILE A 151 -5.14 -14.40 -22.04
CA ILE A 151 -6.18 -15.00 -21.21
C ILE A 151 -7.07 -15.87 -22.11
N PRO A 152 -7.31 -17.15 -21.77
CA PRO A 152 -8.25 -18.00 -22.50
C PRO A 152 -9.64 -17.38 -22.54
N LYS A 153 -10.32 -17.51 -23.69
CA LYS A 153 -11.72 -17.11 -23.85
C LYS A 153 -12.63 -18.33 -23.73
N SER A 154 -13.74 -18.19 -23.03
CA SER A 154 -14.84 -19.16 -23.08
C SER A 154 -16.07 -18.56 -23.76
N GLY A 155 -16.83 -19.40 -24.48
CA GLY A 155 -18.17 -19.05 -24.96
C GLY A 155 -19.25 -19.19 -23.88
N ASN A 156 -18.91 -19.75 -22.72
CA ASN A 156 -19.81 -19.90 -21.58
C ASN A 156 -19.49 -18.84 -20.52
N ILE A 157 -20.50 -18.05 -20.13
CA ILE A 157 -20.31 -16.93 -19.20
C ILE A 157 -19.84 -17.36 -17.81
N HIS A 158 -20.26 -18.50 -17.29
CA HIS A 158 -19.84 -18.98 -15.98
C HIS A 158 -18.38 -19.44 -15.98
N GLU A 159 -17.95 -20.10 -17.05
CA GLU A 159 -16.54 -20.47 -17.22
C GLU A 159 -15.67 -19.23 -17.44
N GLU A 160 -16.14 -18.29 -18.24
CA GLU A 160 -15.50 -17.00 -18.48
C GLU A 160 -15.22 -16.23 -17.18
N LEU A 161 -16.23 -16.09 -16.31
CA LEU A 161 -16.08 -15.40 -15.03
C LEU A 161 -15.13 -16.14 -14.08
N LYS A 162 -15.10 -17.47 -14.10
CA LYS A 162 -14.13 -18.26 -13.32
C LYS A 162 -12.70 -18.05 -13.82
N ILE A 163 -12.49 -17.98 -15.14
CA ILE A 163 -11.20 -17.64 -15.72
C ILE A 163 -10.78 -16.25 -15.25
N LEU A 164 -11.65 -15.25 -15.41
CA LEU A 164 -11.35 -13.88 -14.99
C LEU A 164 -11.03 -13.78 -13.50
N LEU A 165 -11.78 -14.46 -12.63
CA LEU A 165 -11.51 -14.46 -11.19
C LEU A 165 -10.11 -14.98 -10.86
N SER A 166 -9.67 -16.05 -11.55
CA SER A 166 -8.31 -16.60 -11.41
C SER A 166 -7.24 -15.66 -11.94
N GLU A 167 -7.54 -14.94 -13.03
CA GLU A 167 -6.62 -13.98 -13.64
C GLU A 167 -6.49 -12.70 -12.82
N VAL A 168 -7.53 -12.26 -12.11
CA VAL A 168 -7.42 -11.12 -11.17
C VAL A 168 -6.36 -11.40 -10.11
N VAL A 169 -6.36 -12.61 -9.53
CA VAL A 169 -5.37 -13.02 -8.51
C VAL A 169 -3.96 -13.06 -9.12
N SER A 170 -3.81 -13.57 -10.34
CA SER A 170 -2.50 -13.68 -10.99
C SER A 170 -1.95 -12.35 -11.51
N ARG A 171 -2.83 -11.37 -11.77
CA ARG A 171 -2.53 -10.06 -12.37
C ARG A 171 -2.62 -8.90 -11.37
N GLY A 172 -2.13 -9.14 -10.17
CA GLY A 172 -1.95 -8.10 -9.15
C GLY A 172 -2.92 -8.18 -7.96
N ASP A 173 -3.81 -9.18 -7.92
CA ASP A 173 -4.75 -9.44 -6.83
C ASP A 173 -5.51 -8.17 -6.42
N ASN A 174 -6.05 -7.46 -7.41
CA ASN A 174 -6.77 -6.21 -7.19
C ASN A 174 -8.14 -6.48 -6.56
N ASP A 175 -8.35 -6.01 -5.33
CA ASP A 175 -9.57 -6.23 -4.55
C ASP A 175 -10.83 -5.72 -5.27
N TYR A 176 -10.76 -4.56 -5.92
CA TYR A 176 -11.90 -3.99 -6.64
C TYR A 176 -12.35 -4.92 -7.77
N TYR A 177 -11.45 -5.32 -8.68
CA TYR A 177 -11.79 -6.24 -9.78
C TYR A 177 -12.27 -7.60 -9.27
N LYS A 178 -11.70 -8.07 -8.16
CA LYS A 178 -12.10 -9.34 -7.54
C LYS A 178 -13.54 -9.29 -7.07
N MET A 179 -13.92 -8.21 -6.39
CA MET A 179 -15.30 -7.98 -5.93
C MET A 179 -16.27 -7.88 -7.12
N GLU A 180 -15.92 -7.12 -8.16
CA GLU A 180 -16.77 -6.96 -9.35
C GLU A 180 -17.00 -8.30 -10.08
N VAL A 181 -15.94 -9.10 -10.27
CA VAL A 181 -16.07 -10.44 -10.89
C VAL A 181 -16.89 -11.38 -10.01
N GLN A 182 -16.70 -11.34 -8.69
CA GLN A 182 -17.51 -12.13 -7.76
C GLN A 182 -18.97 -11.74 -7.85
N GLU A 183 -19.30 -10.44 -7.83
CA GLU A 183 -20.68 -9.99 -7.96
C GLU A 183 -21.30 -10.45 -9.29
N LEU A 184 -20.57 -10.35 -10.40
CA LEU A 184 -21.01 -10.87 -11.69
C LEU A 184 -21.30 -12.37 -11.65
N ILE A 185 -20.49 -13.18 -10.94
CA ILE A 185 -20.77 -14.62 -10.75
C ILE A 185 -22.13 -14.80 -10.07
N TYR A 186 -22.39 -14.10 -8.97
CA TYR A 186 -23.70 -14.18 -8.29
C TYR A 186 -24.85 -13.76 -9.23
N LEU A 187 -24.68 -12.69 -10.01
CA LEU A 187 -25.71 -12.19 -10.92
C LEU A 187 -26.03 -13.16 -12.07
N PHE A 188 -25.06 -13.93 -12.55
CA PHE A 188 -25.26 -14.95 -13.58
C PHE A 188 -25.72 -16.30 -13.01
N GLU A 189 -25.39 -16.64 -11.76
CA GLU A 189 -25.83 -17.88 -11.09
C GLU A 189 -27.27 -17.83 -10.55
N ALA A 190 -27.89 -16.65 -10.54
CA ALA A 190 -29.25 -16.45 -10.07
C ALA A 190 -30.28 -17.32 -10.81
N ASP A 191 -31.17 -17.95 -10.04
CA ASP A 191 -32.28 -18.76 -10.56
C ASP A 191 -33.61 -18.02 -10.35
N ILE A 192 -34.12 -17.41 -11.42
CA ILE A 192 -35.40 -16.69 -11.43
C ILE A 192 -36.52 -17.68 -11.76
N LYS A 193 -37.44 -17.89 -10.81
CA LYS A 193 -38.55 -18.85 -10.96
C LYS A 193 -39.81 -18.19 -11.53
N GLU A 194 -39.91 -16.87 -11.40
CA GLU A 194 -41.06 -16.09 -11.83
C GLU A 194 -41.02 -15.86 -13.34
N ALA A 195 -41.94 -16.49 -14.08
CA ALA A 195 -41.99 -16.43 -15.53
C ALA A 195 -42.08 -15.00 -16.10
N HIS A 196 -42.71 -14.07 -15.38
CA HIS A 196 -42.84 -12.66 -15.82
C HIS A 196 -41.54 -11.86 -15.70
N LEU A 197 -40.56 -12.34 -14.94
CA LEU A 197 -39.25 -11.69 -14.77
C LEU A 197 -38.17 -12.23 -15.71
N LEU A 198 -38.37 -13.41 -16.32
CA LEU A 198 -37.34 -14.07 -17.14
C LEU A 198 -36.84 -13.19 -18.29
N VAL A 199 -37.74 -12.45 -18.96
CA VAL A 199 -37.35 -11.57 -20.08
C VAL A 199 -36.50 -10.42 -19.56
N GLU A 200 -36.93 -9.74 -18.50
CA GLU A 200 -36.20 -8.62 -17.89
C GLU A 200 -34.85 -9.08 -17.31
N ALA A 201 -34.79 -10.28 -16.72
CA ALA A 201 -33.57 -10.86 -16.18
C ALA A 201 -32.54 -11.12 -17.28
N ASN A 202 -32.97 -11.74 -18.39
CA ASN A 202 -32.09 -11.98 -19.54
C ASN A 202 -31.61 -10.67 -20.18
N GLU A 203 -32.47 -9.66 -20.30
CA GLU A 203 -32.09 -8.34 -20.80
C GLU A 203 -31.07 -7.65 -19.88
N PHE A 204 -31.28 -7.72 -18.56
CA PHE A 204 -30.37 -7.15 -17.58
C PHE A 204 -29.01 -7.87 -17.60
N GLN A 205 -28.99 -9.19 -17.59
CA GLN A 205 -27.76 -9.99 -17.73
C GLN A 205 -27.03 -9.69 -19.05
N GLY A 206 -27.76 -9.43 -20.14
CA GLY A 206 -27.18 -8.95 -21.40
C GLY A 206 -26.44 -7.62 -21.27
N LYS A 207 -26.90 -6.72 -20.40
CA LYS A 207 -26.22 -5.44 -20.09
C LYS A 207 -24.97 -5.60 -19.21
N LEU A 208 -24.78 -6.75 -18.58
CA LEU A 208 -23.58 -7.06 -17.80
C LEU A 208 -22.43 -7.59 -18.68
N LEU A 209 -22.71 -8.10 -19.88
CA LEU A 209 -21.67 -8.62 -20.78
C LEU A 209 -20.60 -7.58 -21.16
N PRO A 210 -20.93 -6.29 -21.43
CA PRO A 210 -19.94 -5.24 -21.60
C PRO A 210 -19.00 -5.07 -20.40
N VAL A 211 -19.48 -5.27 -19.17
CA VAL A 211 -18.67 -5.21 -17.95
C VAL A 211 -17.64 -6.33 -17.91
N VAL A 212 -18.06 -7.55 -18.27
CA VAL A 212 -17.18 -8.72 -18.37
C VAL A 212 -16.08 -8.48 -19.41
N GLU A 213 -16.43 -7.94 -20.58
CA GLU A 213 -15.47 -7.61 -21.62
C GLU A 213 -14.52 -6.47 -21.23
N GLU A 214 -14.99 -5.43 -20.52
CA GLU A 214 -14.14 -4.36 -20.00
C GLU A 214 -13.12 -4.90 -19.00
N ILE A 215 -13.58 -5.68 -18.01
CA ILE A 215 -12.71 -6.36 -17.03
C ILE A 215 -11.66 -7.20 -17.75
N ARG A 216 -12.07 -8.02 -18.72
CA ARG A 216 -11.16 -8.84 -19.53
C ARG A 216 -10.11 -8.00 -20.23
N CYS A 217 -10.53 -6.94 -20.92
CA CYS A 217 -9.63 -6.10 -21.70
C CYS A 217 -8.61 -5.41 -20.79
N ASN A 218 -9.09 -4.89 -19.66
CA ASN A 218 -8.27 -4.24 -18.65
C ASN A 218 -7.24 -5.20 -18.03
N LEU A 219 -7.65 -6.42 -17.66
CA LEU A 219 -6.74 -7.45 -17.15
C LEU A 219 -5.71 -7.88 -18.21
N GLN A 220 -6.12 -8.10 -19.46
CA GLN A 220 -5.20 -8.48 -20.54
C GLN A 220 -4.13 -7.41 -20.76
N ASN A 221 -4.49 -6.13 -20.67
CA ASN A 221 -3.61 -4.99 -20.90
C ASN A 221 -2.95 -4.45 -19.62
N MET A 222 -3.13 -5.11 -18.46
CA MET A 222 -2.64 -4.66 -17.16
C MET A 222 -3.04 -3.20 -16.82
N THR A 223 -4.24 -2.80 -17.24
CA THR A 223 -4.80 -1.47 -17.02
C THR A 223 -5.84 -1.54 -15.90
N LEU A 224 -5.38 -1.36 -14.66
CA LEU A 224 -6.23 -1.39 -13.46
C LEU A 224 -6.80 0.01 -13.21
N VAL A 225 -8.02 0.25 -13.71
CA VAL A 225 -8.73 1.53 -13.64
C VAL A 225 -10.18 1.29 -13.24
N ASP A 226 -10.90 2.35 -12.84
CA ASP A 226 -12.32 2.26 -12.53
C ASP A 226 -13.12 1.81 -13.76
N LEU A 227 -14.06 0.88 -13.58
CA LEU A 227 -14.85 0.32 -14.67
C LEU A 227 -15.93 1.30 -15.10
N THR A 228 -15.91 1.70 -16.37
CA THR A 228 -16.84 2.68 -16.93
C THR A 228 -18.20 2.07 -17.30
N THR A 229 -18.23 0.78 -17.66
CA THR A 229 -19.46 0.09 -18.07
C THR A 229 -20.37 -0.30 -16.90
N THR A 230 -19.88 -0.15 -15.67
CA THR A 230 -20.66 -0.41 -14.44
C THR A 230 -21.64 0.73 -14.12
N GLU A 231 -21.34 1.95 -14.56
CA GLU A 231 -22.21 3.11 -14.40
C GLU A 231 -23.52 2.87 -15.14
N GLY A 232 -24.65 3.09 -14.46
CA GLY A 232 -25.95 2.85 -15.10
C GLY A 232 -26.38 1.38 -15.11
N VAL A 233 -25.54 0.43 -14.71
CA VAL A 233 -25.90 -1.00 -14.69
C VAL A 233 -25.80 -1.57 -13.28
N ILE A 234 -24.58 -1.61 -12.74
CA ILE A 234 -24.33 -2.08 -11.38
C ILE A 234 -24.54 -0.92 -10.42
N PHE A 235 -23.88 0.22 -10.64
CA PHE A 235 -24.03 1.41 -9.80
C PHE A 235 -25.32 2.15 -10.14
N SER A 236 -26.36 1.85 -9.36
CA SER A 236 -27.72 2.36 -9.49
C SER A 236 -28.30 2.68 -8.11
N SER A 237 -29.18 3.66 -8.05
CA SER A 237 -29.82 4.08 -6.79
C SER A 237 -31.29 4.36 -7.02
N LEU A 238 -32.11 4.18 -5.99
CA LEU A 238 -33.52 4.52 -6.06
C LEU A 238 -33.71 6.04 -5.99
N PRO A 239 -34.76 6.59 -6.63
CA PRO A 239 -35.08 8.01 -6.58
C PRO A 239 -35.22 8.52 -5.15
N ASN A 240 -34.76 9.76 -4.91
CA ASN A 240 -34.87 10.45 -3.62
C ASN A 240 -34.29 9.67 -2.43
N TYR A 241 -33.28 8.83 -2.64
CA TYR A 241 -32.67 7.97 -1.61
C TYR A 241 -33.67 7.02 -0.95
N ALA A 242 -34.71 6.61 -1.67
CA ALA A 242 -35.66 5.63 -1.16
C ALA A 242 -34.93 4.34 -0.76
N LEU A 243 -35.35 3.78 0.37
CA LEU A 243 -34.80 2.54 0.95
C LEU A 243 -33.29 2.58 1.23
N SER A 244 -32.67 3.75 1.41
CA SER A 244 -31.21 3.85 1.59
C SER A 244 -30.70 2.99 2.76
N TYR A 245 -31.44 2.93 3.86
CA TYR A 245 -31.10 2.11 5.02
C TYR A 245 -31.22 0.62 4.70
N GLU A 246 -32.37 0.22 4.15
CA GLU A 246 -32.67 -1.17 3.80
C GLU A 246 -31.70 -1.71 2.76
N LEU A 247 -31.39 -0.93 1.71
CA LEU A 247 -30.41 -1.29 0.68
C LEU A 247 -29.02 -1.49 1.29
N GLN A 248 -28.56 -0.56 2.13
CA GLN A 248 -27.25 -0.71 2.78
C GLN A 248 -27.18 -1.98 3.63
N LYS A 249 -28.22 -2.27 4.40
CA LYS A 249 -28.30 -3.47 5.23
C LYS A 249 -28.40 -4.74 4.41
N LEU A 250 -29.20 -4.73 3.35
CA LEU A 250 -29.36 -5.86 2.45
C LEU A 250 -28.05 -6.17 1.71
N PHE A 251 -27.33 -5.18 1.19
CA PHE A 251 -26.01 -5.40 0.59
C PHE A 251 -25.02 -5.97 1.61
N THR A 252 -25.03 -5.48 2.85
CA THR A 252 -24.18 -6.04 3.91
C THR A 252 -24.55 -7.50 4.19
N TRP A 253 -25.86 -7.80 4.26
CA TRP A 253 -26.36 -9.14 4.49
C TRP A 253 -26.00 -10.11 3.35
N LEU A 254 -26.21 -9.72 2.09
CA LEU A 254 -25.90 -10.52 0.90
C LEU A 254 -24.40 -10.80 0.70
N HIS A 255 -23.53 -9.97 1.28
CA HIS A 255 -22.07 -10.12 1.17
C HIS A 255 -21.43 -10.56 2.49
N SER A 256 -22.22 -11.07 3.45
CA SER A 256 -21.69 -11.55 4.73
C SER A 256 -22.36 -12.83 5.19
N ASP A 257 -21.59 -13.72 5.82
CA ASP A 257 -22.14 -14.94 6.46
C ASP A 257 -22.92 -14.63 7.76
N ARG A 258 -23.27 -13.37 8.01
CA ARG A 258 -23.91 -12.94 9.26
C ARG A 258 -25.43 -12.96 9.10
N TYR A 259 -26.08 -13.73 9.96
CA TYR A 259 -27.53 -13.67 10.12
C TYR A 259 -27.98 -12.25 10.53
N ASP A 260 -28.87 -11.65 9.75
CA ASP A 260 -29.54 -10.39 10.09
C ASP A 260 -30.99 -10.68 10.53
N PRO A 261 -31.37 -10.42 11.79
CA PRO A 261 -32.72 -10.67 12.29
C PRO A 261 -33.80 -9.82 11.60
N MET A 262 -33.43 -8.75 10.90
CA MET A 262 -34.33 -7.86 10.17
C MET A 262 -34.46 -8.22 8.68
N GLY A 263 -33.91 -9.35 8.22
CA GLY A 263 -33.99 -9.78 6.81
C GLY A 263 -35.42 -9.73 6.23
N ASN A 264 -36.41 -10.24 6.97
CA ASN A 264 -37.81 -10.20 6.57
C ASN A 264 -38.33 -8.77 6.38
N TYR A 265 -37.95 -7.86 7.28
CA TYR A 265 -38.35 -6.45 7.20
C TYR A 265 -37.81 -5.78 5.93
N TYR A 266 -36.55 -6.03 5.57
CA TYR A 266 -35.96 -5.46 4.34
C TYR A 266 -36.67 -5.99 3.09
N ILE A 267 -36.94 -7.29 3.02
CA ILE A 267 -37.68 -7.94 1.92
C ILE A 267 -39.10 -7.37 1.79
N GLU A 268 -39.80 -7.16 2.90
CA GLU A 268 -41.12 -6.52 2.91
C GLU A 268 -41.08 -5.09 2.37
N GLN A 269 -40.07 -4.28 2.74
CA GLN A 269 -39.94 -2.92 2.23
C GLN A 269 -39.67 -2.90 0.71
N LEU A 270 -38.83 -3.80 0.20
CA LEU A 270 -38.57 -3.94 -1.24
C LEU A 270 -39.84 -4.30 -2.02
N ASN A 271 -40.61 -5.26 -1.53
CA ASN A 271 -41.88 -5.64 -2.14
C ASN A 271 -42.91 -4.50 -2.08
N LYS A 272 -42.98 -3.78 -0.97
CA LYS A 272 -43.86 -2.61 -0.84
C LYS A 272 -43.50 -1.51 -1.84
N PHE A 273 -42.21 -1.19 -1.97
CA PHE A 273 -41.72 -0.18 -2.90
C PHE A 273 -41.98 -0.57 -4.36
N SER A 274 -41.64 -1.82 -4.73
CA SER A 274 -41.83 -2.34 -6.09
C SER A 274 -43.26 -2.77 -6.42
N LYS A 275 -44.22 -2.58 -5.49
CA LYS A 275 -45.61 -3.07 -5.60
C LYS A 275 -45.69 -4.58 -5.90
N GLY A 276 -44.74 -5.34 -5.37
CA GLY A 276 -44.64 -6.79 -5.54
C GLY A 276 -44.14 -7.24 -6.91
N ARG A 277 -43.69 -6.34 -7.79
CA ARG A 277 -43.23 -6.69 -9.15
C ARG A 277 -42.14 -7.78 -9.15
N TYR A 278 -41.16 -7.65 -8.27
CA TYR A 278 -39.98 -8.52 -8.23
C TYR A 278 -40.14 -9.74 -7.31
N CYS A 279 -41.25 -9.85 -6.57
CA CYS A 279 -41.55 -10.99 -5.70
C CYS A 279 -40.36 -11.39 -4.81
N PHE A 280 -39.76 -10.45 -4.06
CA PHE A 280 -38.65 -10.78 -3.17
C PHE A 280 -39.12 -11.77 -2.09
N SER A 281 -38.35 -12.83 -1.85
CA SER A 281 -38.64 -13.81 -0.81
C SER A 281 -37.44 -14.05 0.09
N ILE A 282 -37.67 -14.27 1.38
CA ILE A 282 -36.60 -14.71 2.31
C ILE A 282 -36.07 -16.12 1.99
N THR A 283 -36.82 -16.87 1.17
CA THR A 283 -36.40 -18.20 0.70
C THR A 283 -35.57 -18.15 -0.58
N ASP A 284 -35.45 -16.98 -1.21
CA ASP A 284 -34.57 -16.80 -2.36
C ASP A 284 -33.11 -16.94 -1.88
N ASN A 285 -32.27 -17.55 -2.71
CA ASN A 285 -30.84 -17.56 -2.42
C ASN A 285 -30.24 -16.15 -2.68
N GLU A 286 -29.01 -15.95 -2.24
CA GLU A 286 -28.30 -14.66 -2.36
C GLU A 286 -28.23 -14.19 -3.82
N SER A 287 -27.85 -15.08 -4.74
CA SER A 287 -27.77 -14.80 -6.19
C SER A 287 -29.10 -14.29 -6.76
N THR A 288 -30.20 -15.00 -6.51
CA THR A 288 -31.55 -14.62 -6.96
C THR A 288 -31.99 -13.30 -6.35
N THR A 289 -31.75 -13.10 -5.06
CA THR A 289 -32.09 -11.85 -4.36
C THR A 289 -31.31 -10.67 -4.94
N LEU A 290 -30.00 -10.85 -5.16
CA LEU A 290 -29.11 -9.83 -5.72
C LEU A 290 -29.50 -9.46 -7.15
N LEU A 291 -29.80 -10.44 -8.01
CA LEU A 291 -30.25 -10.17 -9.38
C LEU A 291 -31.56 -9.38 -9.38
N LYS A 292 -32.58 -9.82 -8.64
CA LYS A 292 -33.85 -9.09 -8.50
C LYS A 292 -33.63 -7.66 -8.01
N LEU A 293 -32.71 -7.48 -7.05
CA LEU A 293 -32.37 -6.18 -6.51
C LEU A 293 -31.73 -5.28 -7.57
N ARG A 294 -30.70 -5.75 -8.27
CA ARG A 294 -30.03 -4.98 -9.33
C ARG A 294 -30.99 -4.64 -10.48
N MET A 295 -31.87 -5.56 -10.88
CA MET A 295 -32.93 -5.27 -11.85
C MET A 295 -33.88 -4.17 -11.36
N MET A 296 -34.30 -4.22 -10.09
CA MET A 296 -35.15 -3.18 -9.48
C MET A 296 -34.46 -1.82 -9.46
N LEU A 297 -33.19 -1.76 -9.08
CA LEU A 297 -32.43 -0.50 -9.04
C LEU A 297 -32.24 0.07 -10.45
N HIS A 298 -31.92 -0.79 -11.42
CA HIS A 298 -31.73 -0.39 -12.81
C HIS A 298 -33.01 0.11 -13.49
N SER A 299 -34.18 -0.44 -13.14
CA SER A 299 -35.46 -0.01 -13.73
C SER A 299 -35.93 1.39 -13.30
N HIS A 300 -35.22 2.03 -12.36
CA HIS A 300 -35.54 3.36 -11.83
C HIS A 300 -34.50 4.44 -12.20
N GLN A 301 -33.66 4.16 -13.20
CA GLN A 301 -32.77 5.14 -13.81
C GLN A 301 -33.44 6.00 -14.87
#